data_AF-A0A4W4EWE8-F1
#
_entry.id   AF-A0A4W4EWE8-F1
#
_cell.length_a   1.000
_cell.length_b   1.000
_cell.length_c   1.000
_cell.angle_alpha   90.00
_cell.angle_beta   90.00
_cell.angle_gamma   90.00
#
_symmetry.space_group_name_H-M   'P 1'
#
loop_
_entity.id
_entity.type
_entity.pdbx_description
1 polymer ?
#
loop_
_entity_poly.entity_id
_entity_poly.type
_entity_poly.pdbx_seq_one_letter_code
_entity_poly.pdbx_strand_id
1 'polypeptide(L)'
;MSPDAPCVWSLWFISLWSSVSAHLKFFHLMFVPAPTISWLMNVRSQCLYSSRDLNDMVLIDSYIFNKIEWIRFNSTVGKYVGYTKFGIYNAERWNNNTAHLQEERTNLDAFCKYNAEICYPRIMDKTVEPRVKVMSVKQASGNHPAMLMCSVYNFYPNTIKVSWSRDDWYYQIHSHLEYTPKSGEKISCVVEHASFQKPMVYDWDPSLPESERNKVAIGASGLVLGIILSAAGFIYYKRKSSRPY
;
A
#
# COMPACT_ATOMS: atom_id res chain seq x y z
N MET A 1 23.91 -24.00 9.37
CA MET A 1 23.15 -25.27 9.28
C MET A 1 22.01 -25.16 10.29
N SER A 2 20.78 -25.03 9.81
CA SER A 2 19.53 -25.35 10.57
C SER A 2 19.41 -26.90 10.67
N PRO A 3 18.35 -27.54 11.23
CA PRO A 3 17.18 -27.11 12.03
C PRO A 3 16.81 -28.12 13.17
N ASP A 4 15.61 -27.95 13.75
CA ASP A 4 14.68 -28.99 14.27
C ASP A 4 14.45 -29.17 15.79
N ALA A 5 13.16 -29.06 16.13
CA ALA A 5 12.49 -29.16 17.43
C ALA A 5 12.44 -30.63 17.97
N PRO A 6 11.88 -30.86 19.18
CA PRO A 6 10.45 -31.14 19.20
C PRO A 6 9.68 -30.66 20.45
N CYS A 7 8.54 -30.02 20.19
CA CYS A 7 7.35 -30.07 21.03
C CYS A 7 6.77 -31.48 21.05
N VAL A 8 6.98 -32.24 22.12
CA VAL A 8 6.15 -33.37 22.58
C VAL A 8 6.37 -33.42 24.11
N TRP A 9 5.46 -33.98 24.89
CA TRP A 9 5.47 -34.02 26.37
C TRP A 9 5.03 -32.68 26.98
N SER A 10 3.77 -32.45 27.39
CA SER A 10 2.97 -33.32 28.25
C SER A 10 1.48 -32.91 28.25
N LEU A 11 0.69 -33.57 27.41
CA LEU A 11 -0.78 -33.69 27.55
C LEU A 11 -1.10 -35.02 28.27
N TRP A 12 -0.76 -35.14 29.55
CA TRP A 12 -1.08 -36.33 30.37
C TRP A 12 -1.51 -36.02 31.81
N PHE A 13 -2.21 -34.90 32.03
CA PHE A 13 -2.92 -34.65 33.30
C PHE A 13 -4.35 -34.16 33.09
N ILE A 14 -5.14 -34.92 32.31
CA ILE A 14 -6.62 -34.85 32.39
C ILE A 14 -7.18 -36.26 32.26
N SER A 15 -7.21 -37.01 33.37
CA SER A 15 -8.30 -37.92 33.71
C SER A 15 -8.19 -38.30 35.19
N LEU A 16 -9.34 -38.59 35.81
CA LEU A 16 -9.57 -38.86 37.24
C LEU A 16 -9.55 -37.66 38.19
N TRP A 17 -10.58 -36.83 38.08
CA TRP A 17 -11.47 -36.58 39.24
C TRP A 17 -12.82 -36.03 38.77
N SER A 18 -13.62 -36.93 38.21
CA SER A 18 -15.06 -36.74 38.07
C SER A 18 -15.77 -37.66 39.06
N SER A 19 -16.02 -37.16 40.27
CA SER A 19 -17.22 -37.40 41.09
C SER A 19 -16.96 -37.08 42.56
N VAL A 20 -17.15 -35.81 42.97
CA VAL A 20 -17.96 -35.46 44.15
C VAL A 20 -18.45 -34.01 43.96
N SER A 21 -19.74 -33.80 44.22
CA SER A 21 -20.43 -32.53 44.45
C SER A 21 -20.77 -31.65 43.24
N ALA A 22 -21.87 -32.05 42.60
CA ALA A 22 -22.80 -31.14 41.95
C ALA A 22 -23.36 -30.11 42.96
N HIS A 23 -22.64 -29.02 43.23
CA HIS A 23 -23.20 -27.82 43.87
C HIS A 23 -22.44 -26.51 43.57
N LEU A 24 -21.62 -26.45 42.51
CA LEU A 24 -20.95 -25.19 42.13
C LEU A 24 -21.02 -24.87 40.63
N LYS A 25 -22.12 -25.21 39.96
CA LYS A 25 -22.41 -24.80 38.57
C LYS A 25 -23.24 -23.51 38.50
N PHE A 26 -22.94 -22.51 39.35
CA PHE A 26 -23.64 -21.22 39.32
C PHE A 26 -22.71 -19.99 39.49
N PHE A 27 -21.40 -20.14 39.27
CA PHE A 27 -20.44 -19.03 39.41
C PHE A 27 -19.57 -18.80 38.17
N HIS A 28 -20.08 -19.11 36.97
CA HIS A 28 -19.40 -18.79 35.71
C HIS A 28 -20.13 -17.76 34.84
N LEU A 29 -21.14 -17.07 35.37
CA LEU A 29 -21.77 -15.95 34.70
C LEU A 29 -21.43 -14.64 35.43
N MET A 30 -20.72 -13.77 34.69
CA MET A 30 -20.44 -12.36 34.96
C MET A 30 -19.26 -12.00 35.86
N PHE A 31 -18.04 -12.37 35.45
CA PHE A 31 -16.93 -11.43 35.55
C PHE A 31 -16.79 -10.71 34.20
N VAL A 32 -17.73 -9.81 33.91
CA VAL A 32 -17.42 -8.73 32.95
C VAL A 32 -16.47 -7.83 33.74
N PRO A 33 -15.17 -7.72 33.38
CA PRO A 33 -14.32 -6.75 34.04
C PRO A 33 -15.01 -5.39 33.89
N ALA A 34 -15.34 -4.77 35.03
CA ALA A 34 -15.88 -3.42 35.04
C ALA A 34 -14.98 -2.55 34.14
N PRO A 35 -15.53 -1.66 33.29
CA PRO A 35 -14.70 -0.82 32.45
C PRO A 35 -13.72 -0.07 33.35
N THR A 36 -12.45 -0.46 33.30
CA THR A 36 -11.39 0.22 34.04
C THR A 36 -11.33 1.63 33.48
N ILE A 37 -11.65 2.63 34.29
CA ILE A 37 -11.52 4.02 33.89
C ILE A 37 -10.04 4.26 33.60
N SER A 38 -9.70 4.41 32.33
CA SER A 38 -8.34 4.67 31.86
C SER A 38 -8.23 6.13 31.43
N TRP A 39 -7.13 6.77 31.83
CA TRP A 39 -6.81 8.15 31.50
C TRP A 39 -5.57 8.17 30.63
N LEU A 40 -5.62 8.92 29.53
CA LEU A 40 -4.54 9.04 28.57
C LEU A 40 -4.15 10.50 28.42
N MET A 41 -2.92 10.83 28.79
CA MET A 41 -2.28 12.08 28.46
C MET A 41 -1.39 11.87 27.22
N ASN A 42 -1.57 12.72 26.21
CA ASN A 42 -0.71 12.78 25.03
C ASN A 42 -0.14 14.18 24.91
N VAL A 43 1.14 14.26 24.56
CA VAL A 43 1.78 15.49 24.10
C VAL A 43 2.17 15.25 22.65
N ARG A 44 1.78 16.17 21.77
CA ARG A 44 2.03 16.07 20.33
C ARG A 44 2.76 17.31 19.85
N SER A 45 4.02 17.12 19.46
CA SER A 45 4.85 18.12 18.80
C SER A 45 4.80 17.92 17.29
N GLN A 46 4.38 18.95 16.55
CA GLN A 46 4.29 18.94 15.10
C GLN A 46 5.12 20.07 14.52
N CYS A 47 5.95 19.73 13.54
CA CYS A 47 6.71 20.67 12.73
C CYS A 47 6.06 20.70 11.33
N LEU A 48 5.33 21.76 11.02
CA LEU A 48 4.64 21.92 9.74
C LEU A 48 5.46 22.82 8.83
N TYR A 49 5.73 22.39 7.60
CA TYR A 49 6.51 23.13 6.61
C TYR A 49 6.12 22.69 5.20
N SER A 50 6.27 23.57 4.22
CA SER A 50 5.97 23.29 2.81
C SER A 50 7.18 23.43 1.90
N SER A 51 8.18 24.23 2.30
CA SER A 51 9.41 24.44 1.54
C SER A 51 10.59 23.66 2.13
N ARG A 52 11.60 23.43 1.29
CA ARG A 52 12.88 22.80 1.65
C ARG A 52 13.83 23.76 2.37
N ASP A 53 13.58 25.06 2.29
CA ASP A 53 14.36 26.09 2.99
C ASP A 53 13.97 26.24 4.47
N LEU A 54 12.89 25.58 4.91
CA LEU A 54 12.39 25.53 6.29
C LEU A 54 12.01 26.89 6.89
N ASN A 55 11.97 27.95 6.09
CA ASN A 55 11.70 29.31 6.58
C ASN A 55 10.23 29.50 6.98
N ASP A 56 9.33 28.75 6.33
CA ASP A 56 7.89 28.74 6.61
C ASP A 56 7.50 27.77 7.73
N MET A 57 8.47 27.17 8.41
CA MET A 57 8.22 26.14 9.41
C MET A 57 7.49 26.68 10.64
N VAL A 58 6.48 25.95 11.09
CA VAL A 58 5.68 26.24 12.27
C VAL A 58 5.75 25.08 13.25
N LEU A 59 6.08 25.37 14.50
CA LEU A 59 6.00 24.44 15.61
C LEU A 59 4.63 24.56 16.29
N ILE A 60 4.00 23.41 16.49
CA ILE A 60 2.76 23.27 17.26
C ILE A 60 2.96 22.18 18.32
N ASP A 61 2.91 22.57 19.59
CA ASP A 61 2.93 21.64 20.73
C ASP A 61 1.56 21.59 21.38
N SER A 62 0.93 20.42 21.33
CA SER A 62 -0.46 20.20 21.73
C SER A 62 -0.53 19.23 22.92
N TYR A 63 -1.17 19.65 24.00
CA TYR A 63 -1.36 18.83 25.20
C TYR A 63 -2.81 18.34 25.27
N ILE A 64 -2.99 17.03 25.23
CA ILE A 64 -4.26 16.38 24.97
C ILE A 64 -4.55 15.35 26.06
N PHE A 65 -5.62 15.56 26.82
CA PHE A 65 -6.09 14.64 27.84
C PHE A 65 -7.38 13.97 27.39
N ASN A 66 -7.41 12.64 27.28
CA ASN A 66 -8.57 11.88 26.81
C ASN A 66 -9.17 12.43 25.50
N LYS A 67 -8.31 12.74 24.53
CA LYS A 67 -8.66 13.35 23.22
C LYS A 67 -9.14 14.80 23.28
N ILE A 68 -9.22 15.40 24.46
CA ILE A 68 -9.51 16.81 24.65
C ILE A 68 -8.19 17.57 24.74
N GLU A 69 -7.90 18.35 23.71
CA GLU A 69 -6.80 19.30 23.76
C GLU A 69 -7.13 20.41 24.76
N TRP A 70 -6.28 20.56 25.77
CA TRP A 70 -6.52 21.53 26.83
C TRP A 70 -5.62 22.76 26.71
N ILE A 71 -4.40 22.63 26.18
CA ILE A 71 -3.49 23.75 25.92
C ILE A 71 -2.63 23.47 24.67
N ARG A 72 -2.28 24.51 23.92
CA ARG A 72 -1.42 24.44 22.74
C ARG A 72 -0.46 25.62 22.67
N PHE A 73 0.81 25.36 22.36
CA PHE A 73 1.73 26.38 21.85
C PHE A 73 1.71 26.40 20.33
N ASN A 74 1.83 27.59 19.75
CA ASN A 74 1.99 27.79 18.32
C ASN A 74 3.08 28.83 18.09
N SER A 75 4.13 28.51 17.33
CA SER A 75 5.27 29.41 17.13
C SER A 75 4.93 30.69 16.36
N THR A 76 3.91 30.66 15.48
CA THR A 76 3.41 31.85 14.79
C THR A 76 2.73 32.82 15.76
N VAL A 77 2.02 32.27 16.77
CA VAL A 77 1.40 33.07 17.84
C VAL A 77 2.44 33.44 18.92
N GLY A 78 3.46 32.60 19.10
CA GLY A 78 4.57 32.79 20.02
C GLY A 78 4.21 32.60 21.49
N LYS A 79 3.07 31.96 21.81
CA LYS A 79 2.58 31.72 23.17
C LYS A 79 1.58 30.56 23.25
N TYR A 80 1.32 30.10 24.47
CA TYR A 80 0.32 29.08 24.74
C TYR A 80 -1.10 29.67 24.69
N VAL A 81 -2.04 28.88 24.17
CA VAL A 81 -3.47 29.15 24.13
C VAL A 81 -4.18 27.98 24.83
N GLY A 82 -5.02 28.29 25.82
CA GLY A 82 -5.84 27.32 26.53
C GLY A 82 -7.21 27.14 25.88
N TYR A 83 -7.70 25.90 25.76
CA TYR A 83 -9.01 25.57 25.18
C TYR A 83 -10.05 25.10 26.21
N THR A 84 -9.61 24.83 27.43
CA THR A 84 -10.49 24.50 28.56
C THR A 84 -10.24 25.47 29.70
N LYS A 85 -11.12 25.52 30.72
CA LYS A 85 -10.89 26.36 31.92
C LYS A 85 -9.54 26.07 32.58
N PHE A 86 -9.18 24.80 32.71
CA PHE A 86 -7.88 24.38 33.21
C PHE A 86 -6.74 24.82 32.30
N GLY A 87 -6.92 24.74 30.99
CA GLY A 87 -5.94 25.19 30.01
C GLY A 87 -5.72 26.70 29.97
N ILE A 88 -6.77 27.50 30.11
CA ILE A 88 -6.66 28.97 30.14
C ILE A 88 -5.84 29.40 31.35
N TYR A 89 -6.17 28.86 32.53
CA TYR A 89 -5.42 29.12 33.76
C TYR A 89 -3.93 28.78 33.63
N ASN A 90 -3.61 27.62 33.07
CA ASN A 90 -2.22 27.21 32.87
C ASN A 90 -1.52 28.00 31.76
N ALA A 91 -2.21 28.35 30.67
CA ALA A 91 -1.66 29.14 29.59
C ALA A 91 -1.24 30.53 30.08
N GLU A 92 -2.06 31.19 30.91
CA GLU A 92 -1.69 32.47 31.55
C GLU A 92 -0.41 32.32 32.38
N ARG A 93 -0.33 31.28 33.23
CA ARG A 93 0.85 31.02 34.06
C ARG A 93 2.09 30.73 33.23
N TRP A 94 2.00 29.89 32.21
CA TRP A 94 3.13 29.50 31.37
C TRP A 94 3.59 30.65 30.48
N ASN A 95 2.66 31.45 29.97
CA ASN A 95 2.99 32.65 29.20
C ASN A 95 3.65 33.75 30.05
N ASN A 96 3.34 33.82 31.34
CA ASN A 96 3.97 34.77 32.28
C ASN A 96 5.37 34.31 32.72
N ASN A 97 5.72 33.03 32.55
CA ASN A 97 7.07 32.53 32.77
C ASN A 97 7.91 32.71 31.50
N THR A 98 8.67 33.81 31.44
CA THR A 98 9.48 34.16 30.27
C THR A 98 10.54 33.13 29.91
N ALA A 99 11.15 32.47 30.91
CA ALA A 99 12.17 31.44 30.66
C ALA A 99 11.57 30.23 29.94
N HIS A 100 10.46 29.71 30.47
CA HIS A 100 9.75 28.57 29.88
C HIS A 100 9.20 28.90 28.49
N LEU A 101 8.58 30.08 28.31
CA LEU A 101 8.06 30.48 27.02
C LEU A 101 9.17 30.69 25.98
N GLN A 102 10.33 31.21 26.39
CA GLN A 102 11.46 31.38 25.49
C GLN A 102 12.07 30.05 25.09
N GLU A 103 12.21 29.11 26.03
CA GLU A 103 12.62 27.73 25.74
C GLU A 103 11.72 27.10 24.68
N GLU A 104 10.40 27.17 24.86
CA GLU A 104 9.45 26.61 23.87
C GLU A 104 9.57 27.28 22.49
N ARG A 105 9.82 28.59 22.44
CA ARG A 105 10.09 29.28 21.17
C ARG A 105 11.35 28.78 20.49
N THR A 106 12.40 28.44 21.25
CA THR A 106 13.65 27.91 20.68
C THR A 106 13.50 26.51 20.09
N ASN A 107 12.48 25.74 20.49
CA ASN A 107 12.22 24.40 19.95
C ASN A 107 11.91 24.42 18.43
N LEU A 108 11.45 25.54 17.87
CA LEU A 108 11.29 25.67 16.42
C LEU A 108 12.62 25.43 15.68
N ASP A 109 13.70 26.06 16.14
CA ASP A 109 15.02 25.90 15.50
C ASP A 109 15.73 24.65 16.04
N ALA A 110 15.77 24.48 17.36
CA ALA A 110 16.54 23.45 18.04
C ALA A 110 15.99 22.02 17.85
N PHE A 111 14.66 21.88 17.73
CA PHE A 111 14.02 20.59 17.52
C PHE A 111 13.52 20.46 16.08
N CYS A 112 12.66 21.36 15.60
CA CYS A 112 12.03 21.16 14.30
C CYS A 112 13.01 21.32 13.13
N LYS A 113 13.68 22.46 12.98
CA LYS A 113 14.60 22.69 11.86
C LYS A 113 15.79 21.74 11.91
N TYR A 114 16.42 21.59 13.08
CA TYR A 114 17.53 20.66 13.26
C TYR A 114 17.19 19.22 12.82
N ASN A 115 16.05 18.66 13.26
CA ASN A 115 15.66 17.32 12.85
C ASN A 115 15.23 17.26 11.37
N ALA A 116 14.61 18.31 10.83
CA ALA A 116 14.25 18.37 9.42
C ALA A 116 15.51 18.30 8.54
N GLU A 117 16.53 19.12 8.81
CA GLU A 117 17.80 19.13 8.07
C GLU A 117 18.48 17.75 8.03
N ILE A 118 18.37 16.98 9.12
CA ILE A 118 18.88 15.60 9.20
C ILE A 118 18.00 14.63 8.40
N CYS A 119 16.68 14.76 8.50
CA CYS A 119 15.73 13.84 7.89
C CYS A 119 15.60 14.01 6.37
N TYR A 120 15.74 15.23 5.84
CA TYR A 120 15.60 15.52 4.41
C TYR A 120 16.47 14.62 3.51
N PRO A 121 17.80 14.65 3.60
CA PRO A 121 18.67 13.85 2.72
C PRO A 121 18.55 12.34 2.97
N ARG A 122 18.06 11.94 4.14
CA ARG A 122 18.00 10.54 4.57
C ARG A 122 16.69 9.86 4.22
N ILE A 123 15.59 10.61 4.23
CA ILE A 123 14.23 10.09 4.11
C ILE A 123 13.50 10.77 2.95
N MET A 124 13.35 12.10 3.00
CA MET A 124 12.47 12.82 2.07
C MET A 124 13.04 12.91 0.65
N ASP A 125 14.34 13.05 0.53
CA ASP A 125 15.04 13.13 -0.77
C ASP A 125 15.32 11.76 -1.37
N LYS A 126 15.09 10.69 -0.60
CA LYS A 126 15.19 9.35 -1.16
C LYS A 126 14.08 9.19 -2.17
N THR A 127 14.44 8.71 -3.34
CA THR A 127 13.49 8.31 -4.36
C THR A 127 13.78 6.89 -4.77
N VAL A 128 12.72 6.15 -5.05
CA VAL A 128 12.80 4.79 -5.58
C VAL A 128 12.00 4.76 -6.86
N GLU A 129 12.66 4.39 -7.95
CA GLU A 129 12.02 4.32 -9.25
C GLU A 129 10.92 3.26 -9.28
N PRO A 130 9.73 3.58 -9.83
CA PRO A 130 8.65 2.62 -9.96
C PRO A 130 8.97 1.51 -10.95
N ARG A 131 8.58 0.29 -10.55
CA ARG A 131 8.47 -0.84 -11.47
C ARG A 131 7.12 -0.80 -12.17
N VAL A 132 7.13 -0.64 -13.48
CA VAL A 132 5.91 -0.53 -14.29
C VAL A 132 5.68 -1.82 -15.10
N LYS A 133 4.42 -2.25 -15.20
CA LYS A 133 3.97 -3.34 -16.06
C LYS A 133 2.71 -2.92 -16.80
N VAL A 134 2.76 -2.97 -18.13
CA VAL A 134 1.63 -2.71 -19.00
C VAL A 134 1.08 -4.03 -19.50
N MET A 135 -0.22 -4.29 -19.32
CA MET A 135 -0.85 -5.55 -19.70
C MET A 135 -2.29 -5.39 -20.16
N SER A 136 -2.75 -6.32 -21.00
CA SER A 136 -4.17 -6.46 -21.33
C SER A 136 -4.85 -7.33 -20.28
N VAL A 137 -5.99 -6.87 -19.77
CA VAL A 137 -6.83 -7.57 -18.80
C VAL A 137 -8.25 -7.68 -19.31
N LYS A 138 -8.83 -8.88 -19.18
CA LYS A 138 -10.26 -9.12 -19.43
C LYS A 138 -11.03 -8.94 -18.12
N GLN A 139 -12.15 -8.23 -18.16
CA GLN A 139 -13.03 -8.13 -16.99
C GLN A 139 -13.70 -9.49 -16.70
N ALA A 140 -13.93 -9.77 -15.42
CA ALA A 140 -14.53 -11.03 -14.95
C ALA A 140 -15.93 -11.31 -15.54
N SER A 141 -16.67 -10.25 -15.94
CA SER A 141 -18.02 -10.37 -16.49
C SER A 141 -18.08 -10.79 -17.98
N GLY A 142 -16.96 -10.84 -18.71
CA GLY A 142 -16.90 -11.28 -20.11
C GLY A 142 -17.58 -10.37 -21.15
N ASN A 143 -18.49 -9.47 -20.75
CA ASN A 143 -19.25 -8.58 -21.64
C ASN A 143 -18.53 -7.27 -22.00
N HIS A 144 -17.46 -6.91 -21.30
CA HIS A 144 -16.72 -5.68 -21.57
C HIS A 144 -15.51 -5.93 -22.48
N PRO A 145 -15.16 -4.96 -23.34
CA PRO A 145 -13.94 -5.03 -24.15
C PRO A 145 -12.70 -5.20 -23.25
N ALA A 146 -11.66 -5.83 -23.80
CA ALA A 146 -10.38 -5.96 -23.10
C ALA A 146 -9.84 -4.56 -22.76
N MET A 147 -9.37 -4.38 -21.52
CA MET A 147 -8.81 -3.11 -21.06
C MET A 147 -7.30 -3.24 -20.96
N LEU A 148 -6.59 -2.14 -21.19
CA LEU A 148 -5.18 -2.04 -20.82
C LEU A 148 -5.07 -1.58 -19.37
N MET A 149 -4.14 -2.17 -18.64
CA MET A 149 -3.82 -1.83 -17.26
C MET A 149 -2.34 -1.50 -17.16
N CYS A 150 -2.05 -0.33 -16.60
CA CYS A 150 -0.70 0.10 -16.27
C CYS A 150 -0.51 0.00 -14.76
N SER A 151 0.18 -1.05 -14.34
CA SER A 151 0.42 -1.32 -12.93
C SER A 151 1.79 -0.82 -12.52
N VAL A 152 1.83 -0.05 -11.43
CA VAL A 152 3.04 0.62 -10.96
C VAL A 152 3.32 0.20 -9.51
N TYR A 153 4.55 -0.25 -9.23
CA TYR A 153 4.93 -0.92 -7.99
C TYR A 153 6.23 -0.38 -7.39
N ASN A 154 6.39 -0.56 -6.07
CA ASN A 154 7.65 -0.43 -5.33
C ASN A 154 8.37 0.92 -5.52
N PHE A 155 7.64 2.03 -5.45
CA PHE A 155 8.19 3.38 -5.59
C PHE A 155 8.04 4.21 -4.31
N TYR A 156 8.83 5.26 -4.21
CA TYR A 156 8.78 6.26 -3.16
C TYR A 156 9.27 7.61 -3.71
N PRO A 157 8.63 8.76 -3.38
CA PRO A 157 7.45 8.92 -2.52
C PRO A 157 6.15 8.35 -3.14
N ASN A 158 5.07 8.30 -2.36
CA ASN A 158 3.80 7.71 -2.84
C ASN A 158 3.06 8.57 -3.88
N THR A 159 3.46 9.83 -4.07
CA THR A 159 2.86 10.74 -5.04
C THR A 159 3.36 10.39 -6.44
N ILE A 160 2.44 9.95 -7.29
CA ILE A 160 2.72 9.52 -8.66
C ILE A 160 1.56 9.90 -9.57
N LYS A 161 1.85 10.19 -10.84
CA LYS A 161 0.83 10.43 -11.86
C LYS A 161 1.00 9.44 -13.00
N VAL A 162 -0.08 8.75 -13.32
CA VAL A 162 -0.15 7.74 -14.37
C VAL A 162 -1.16 8.19 -15.40
N SER A 163 -0.77 8.14 -16.67
CA SER A 163 -1.62 8.51 -17.79
C SER A 163 -1.38 7.60 -19.00
N TRP A 164 -2.27 7.66 -19.97
CA TRP A 164 -2.15 6.97 -21.24
C TRP A 164 -1.94 7.98 -22.35
N SER A 165 -1.05 7.65 -23.28
CA SER A 165 -0.82 8.37 -24.54
C SER A 165 -1.27 7.50 -25.72
N ARG A 166 -1.96 8.11 -26.69
CA ARG A 166 -2.24 7.52 -28.00
C ARG A 166 -1.58 8.37 -29.08
N ASP A 167 -0.68 7.74 -29.84
CA ASP A 167 0.10 8.37 -30.93
C ASP A 167 0.74 9.71 -30.51
N ASP A 168 1.21 9.81 -29.26
CA ASP A 168 1.87 10.97 -28.66
C ASP A 168 1.03 12.26 -28.55
N TRP A 169 -0.28 12.24 -28.84
CA TRP A 169 -1.15 13.43 -28.85
C TRP A 169 -2.26 13.45 -27.81
N TYR A 170 -2.84 12.29 -27.46
CA TYR A 170 -4.01 12.23 -26.56
C TYR A 170 -3.67 11.64 -25.20
N TYR A 171 -3.81 12.46 -24.14
CA TYR A 171 -3.52 12.07 -22.75
C TYR A 171 -4.80 11.78 -21.96
N GLN A 172 -4.82 10.67 -21.22
CA GLN A 172 -5.91 10.32 -20.30
C GLN A 172 -5.36 9.90 -18.94
N ILE A 173 -5.91 10.43 -17.83
CA ILE A 173 -5.41 10.17 -16.48
C ILE A 173 -6.17 9.00 -15.85
N HIS A 174 -5.73 7.77 -16.10
CA HIS A 174 -6.28 6.57 -15.47
C HIS A 174 -5.23 5.46 -15.42
N SER A 175 -5.33 4.55 -14.45
CA SER A 175 -4.54 3.31 -14.44
C SER A 175 -5.04 2.26 -15.45
N HIS A 176 -6.31 2.38 -15.85
CA HIS A 176 -6.98 1.50 -16.80
C HIS A 176 -7.43 2.29 -18.03
N LEU A 177 -7.36 1.67 -19.20
CA LEU A 177 -7.81 2.22 -20.45
C LEU A 177 -8.69 1.22 -21.17
N GLU A 178 -9.96 1.59 -21.37
CA GLU A 178 -10.81 0.91 -22.34
C GLU A 178 -10.33 1.27 -23.75
N TYR A 179 -10.06 0.24 -24.57
CA TYR A 179 -9.57 0.46 -25.93
C TYR A 179 -10.27 -0.45 -26.93
N THR A 180 -10.30 0.02 -28.17
CA THR A 180 -10.75 -0.77 -29.33
C THR A 180 -9.58 -0.82 -30.29
N PRO A 181 -8.99 -2.01 -30.54
CA PRO A 181 -7.75 -2.13 -31.30
C PRO A 181 -7.91 -1.61 -32.73
N LYS A 182 -7.08 -0.64 -33.10
CA LYS A 182 -6.90 -0.17 -34.48
C LYS A 182 -5.53 -0.62 -35.00
N SER A 183 -5.46 -1.01 -36.27
CA SER A 183 -4.20 -1.45 -36.87
C SER A 183 -3.19 -0.31 -36.91
N GLY A 184 -2.01 -0.52 -36.30
CA GLY A 184 -0.90 0.43 -36.33
C GLY A 184 -0.93 1.56 -35.30
N GLU A 185 -1.90 1.57 -34.36
CA GLU A 185 -1.93 2.60 -33.30
C GLU A 185 -0.89 2.31 -32.21
N LYS A 186 -0.22 3.36 -31.73
CA LYS A 186 0.73 3.27 -30.62
C LYS A 186 0.06 3.73 -29.33
N ILE A 187 -0.07 2.81 -28.37
CA ILE A 187 -0.63 3.10 -27.05
C ILE A 187 0.47 2.93 -26.00
N SER A 188 0.66 3.94 -25.15
CA SER A 188 1.73 3.94 -24.16
C SER A 188 1.21 4.40 -22.80
N CYS A 189 1.71 3.78 -21.73
CA CYS A 189 1.54 4.29 -20.38
C CYS A 189 2.64 5.29 -20.05
N VAL A 190 2.27 6.49 -19.60
CA VAL A 190 3.16 7.57 -19.22
C VAL A 190 3.11 7.74 -17.70
N VAL A 191 4.28 7.63 -17.06
CA VAL A 191 4.44 7.69 -15.61
C VAL A 191 5.32 8.88 -15.25
N GLU A 192 4.76 9.78 -14.44
CA GLU A 192 5.44 10.92 -13.85
C GLU A 192 5.66 10.66 -12.35
N HIS A 193 6.91 10.69 -11.91
CA HIS A 193 7.29 10.41 -10.54
C HIS A 193 8.57 11.19 -10.19
N ALA A 194 8.74 11.58 -8.92
CA ALA A 194 9.85 12.40 -8.46
C ALA A 194 11.24 11.73 -8.64
N SER A 195 11.29 10.41 -8.82
CA SER A 195 12.52 9.69 -9.15
C SER A 195 13.00 9.92 -10.58
N PHE A 196 12.13 10.37 -11.48
CA PHE A 196 12.45 10.55 -12.89
C PHE A 196 12.73 12.01 -13.22
N GLN A 197 13.78 12.26 -14.00
CA GLN A 197 14.06 13.61 -14.51
C GLN A 197 13.03 14.09 -15.55
N LYS A 198 12.38 13.14 -16.24
CA LYS A 198 11.37 13.37 -17.25
C LYS A 198 10.30 12.27 -17.19
N PRO A 199 9.08 12.49 -17.73
CA PRO A 199 8.07 11.45 -17.79
C PRO A 199 8.59 10.20 -18.49
N MET A 200 8.34 9.02 -17.90
CA MET A 200 8.75 7.73 -18.46
C MET A 200 7.60 7.13 -19.26
N VAL A 201 7.91 6.64 -20.46
CA VAL A 201 6.93 6.11 -21.42
C VAL A 201 7.14 4.61 -21.58
N TYR A 202 6.07 3.83 -21.39
CA TYR A 202 6.04 2.38 -21.49
C TYR A 202 5.06 1.97 -22.59
N ASP A 203 5.60 1.56 -23.73
CA ASP A 203 4.78 1.15 -24.88
C ASP A 203 4.08 -0.18 -24.61
N TRP A 204 2.81 -0.28 -24.98
CA TRP A 204 2.08 -1.54 -24.96
C TRP A 204 2.45 -2.36 -26.20
N ASP A 205 2.96 -3.57 -25.97
CA ASP A 205 3.13 -4.57 -27.02
C ASP A 205 1.95 -5.55 -26.98
N PRO A 206 1.15 -5.66 -28.07
CA PRO A 206 0.10 -6.68 -28.19
C PRO A 206 0.64 -8.10 -28.24
N SER A 207 1.95 -8.29 -28.46
CA SER A 207 2.54 -9.61 -28.53
C SER A 207 2.46 -10.33 -27.18
N LEU A 208 1.98 -11.57 -27.21
CA LEU A 208 1.81 -12.37 -26.00
C LEU A 208 3.17 -12.57 -25.31
N PRO A 209 3.21 -12.62 -23.95
CA PRO A 209 4.40 -13.02 -23.22
C PRO A 209 4.97 -14.31 -23.79
N GLU A 210 6.30 -14.45 -23.79
CA GLU A 210 6.97 -15.60 -24.41
C GLU A 210 6.43 -16.96 -23.92
N SER A 211 6.07 -17.06 -22.63
CA SER A 211 5.51 -18.30 -22.06
C SER A 211 4.11 -18.63 -22.60
N GLU A 212 3.25 -17.64 -22.80
CA GLU A 212 1.93 -17.77 -23.39
C GLU A 212 2.06 -18.17 -24.86
N ARG A 213 2.98 -17.52 -25.59
CA ARG A 213 3.30 -17.82 -26.98
C ARG A 213 3.80 -19.24 -27.16
N ASN A 214 4.69 -19.70 -26.28
CA ASN A 214 5.23 -21.05 -26.31
C ASN A 214 4.14 -22.10 -26.04
N LYS A 215 3.24 -21.84 -25.08
CA LYS A 215 2.07 -22.70 -24.83
C LYS A 215 1.16 -22.81 -26.04
N VAL A 216 0.88 -21.69 -26.71
CA VAL A 216 0.05 -21.66 -27.94
C VAL A 216 0.74 -22.42 -29.08
N ALA A 217 2.04 -22.21 -29.27
CA ALA A 217 2.81 -22.89 -30.31
C ALA A 217 2.82 -24.41 -30.11
N ILE A 218 3.10 -24.88 -28.88
CA ILE A 218 3.08 -26.31 -28.54
C ILE A 218 1.69 -26.90 -28.76
N GLY A 219 0.63 -26.19 -28.36
CA GLY A 219 -0.75 -26.62 -28.59
C GLY A 219 -1.10 -26.75 -30.07
N ALA A 220 -0.71 -25.76 -30.89
CA ALA A 220 -0.94 -25.79 -32.32
C ALA A 220 -0.19 -26.94 -33.01
N SER A 221 1.09 -27.15 -32.67
CA SER A 221 1.88 -28.26 -33.20
C SER A 221 1.28 -29.63 -32.85
N GLY A 222 0.82 -29.82 -31.61
CA GLY A 222 0.16 -31.06 -31.19
C GLY A 222 -1.13 -31.34 -31.96
N LEU A 223 -1.94 -30.30 -32.19
CA LEU A 223 -3.20 -30.42 -32.94
C LEU A 223 -2.96 -30.80 -34.41
N VAL A 224 -1.98 -30.17 -35.06
CA VAL A 224 -1.59 -30.50 -36.45
C VAL A 224 -1.10 -31.94 -36.56
N LEU A 225 -0.25 -32.40 -35.64
CA LEU A 225 0.23 -33.78 -35.62
C LEU A 225 -0.92 -34.78 -35.42
N GLY A 226 -1.87 -34.48 -34.53
CA GLY A 226 -3.05 -35.30 -34.31
C GLY A 226 -3.90 -35.48 -35.58
N ILE A 227 -4.17 -34.38 -36.29
CA ILE A 227 -4.96 -34.40 -37.54
C ILE A 227 -4.27 -35.27 -38.61
N ILE A 228 -2.95 -35.14 -38.76
CA ILE A 228 -2.18 -35.93 -39.74
C ILE A 228 -2.27 -37.42 -39.43
N LEU A 229 -2.09 -37.82 -38.17
CA LEU A 229 -2.15 -39.22 -37.75
C LEU A 229 -3.55 -39.80 -37.94
N SER A 230 -4.60 -39.06 -37.59
CA SER A 230 -5.99 -39.50 -37.80
C SER A 230 -6.33 -39.66 -39.29
N ALA A 231 -5.92 -38.73 -40.14
CA ALA A 231 -6.13 -38.83 -41.59
C ALA A 231 -5.39 -40.03 -42.19
N ALA A 232 -4.13 -40.25 -41.80
CA ALA A 232 -3.35 -41.40 -42.22
C ALA A 232 -3.99 -42.73 -41.78
N GLY A 233 -4.46 -42.80 -40.53
CA GLY A 233 -5.18 -43.94 -39.98
C GLY A 233 -6.49 -44.23 -40.73
N PHE A 234 -7.25 -43.19 -41.07
CA PHE A 234 -8.49 -43.31 -41.84
C PHE A 234 -8.24 -43.81 -43.27
N ILE A 235 -7.22 -43.29 -43.95
CA ILE A 235 -6.82 -43.75 -45.29
C ILE A 235 -6.37 -45.21 -45.24
N TYR A 236 -5.58 -45.58 -44.23
CA TYR A 236 -5.15 -46.96 -44.03
C TYR A 236 -6.35 -47.89 -43.82
N TYR A 237 -7.29 -47.52 -42.95
CA TYR A 237 -8.51 -48.28 -42.68
C TYR A 237 -9.33 -48.47 -43.96
N LYS A 238 -9.60 -47.39 -44.72
CA LYS A 238 -10.30 -47.46 -46.00
C LYS A 238 -9.59 -48.39 -46.99
N ARG A 239 -8.28 -48.24 -47.19
CA ARG A 239 -7.49 -49.12 -48.08
C ARG A 239 -7.56 -50.58 -47.66
N LYS A 240 -7.57 -50.88 -46.37
CA LYS A 240 -7.70 -52.25 -45.85
C LYS A 240 -9.10 -52.81 -46.10
N SER A 241 -10.16 -52.02 -45.89
CA SER A 241 -11.55 -52.44 -46.11
C SER A 241 -11.95 -52.59 -47.58
N SER A 242 -11.18 -52.00 -48.52
CA SER A 242 -11.46 -52.06 -49.96
C SER A 242 -10.70 -53.15 -50.72
N ARG A 243 -9.90 -53.99 -50.05
CA ARG A 243 -9.33 -55.21 -50.65
C ARG A 243 -10.31 -56.37 -50.46
N PRO A 244 -10.94 -56.92 -51.52
CA PRO A 244 -11.67 -58.19 -51.40
C PRO A 244 -10.67 -59.30 -51.07
N TYR A 245 -11.07 -60.22 -50.20
CA TYR A 245 -10.31 -61.42 -49.85
C TYR A 245 -10.09 -62.31 -51.08
#